data_AF-A0A8C8DYN9-F1
#
_entry.id   AF-A0A8C8DYN9-F1
#
_cell.length_a   1.000
_cell.length_b   1.000
_cell.length_c   1.000
_cell.angle_alpha   90.00
_cell.angle_beta   90.00
_cell.angle_gamma   90.00
#
_symmetry.space_group_name_H-M   'P 1'
#
loop_
_entity.id
_entity.type
_entity.pdbx_description
1 polymer ?
#
loop_
_entity_poly.entity_id
_entity_poly.type
_entity_poly.pdbx_seq_one_letter_code
_entity_poly.pdbx_strand_id
1 'polypeptide(L)'
;LTKNHISLVLTLDSMNPNVRRVEYAVRGPIVQRAVQIEKELREGVKKPFTEVIKANIGDAHAMGQKPITFFRQVLALCSYPDLLEDNKFPEDAKKRARRILDACGGHSIGAYSASQGIECIRQDVARYIEKRDGGIPSNPDNIYLSTGASDAIVTMLKLLVCGEGRDRTGVMISIPQYPLYSAALADLGAVQINYYLDEDKCWGLDVTELRRALNAAKQHCKPRVLCIINPGNPTGQVQSRECIEDVIRFAKEENLFLMADEVYQDNVYAKGCKFHSFKKVLFEMGPEYSSSLEMASFHSTSKCYMGECGFRGGYMEVLNMDPEVKAQLTKLVSVRLCPPVSGQAMLDLVVNPPLPDEPSYASYLKERTAVLAALAEKSHLTEEMFNTVPGITCNPVQGAMYTFPRITLPQKAIAKAQEEGQAPDMLYCMKLLEEEGICLVPGSGFGQKEGTFHFRMTILPPTEKLKVVLQKIRDFHLRFTQEFS
;
A
#
# COMPACT_ATOMS: atom_id res chain seq x y z
N LEU A 1 36.90 -42.31 -8.68
CA LEU A 1 36.82 -40.90 -8.21
C LEU A 1 35.35 -40.62 -7.87
N THR A 2 34.99 -40.88 -6.63
CA THR A 2 33.65 -40.64 -6.07
C THR A 2 33.37 -39.14 -6.07
N LYS A 3 32.31 -38.72 -6.77
CA LYS A 3 31.77 -37.35 -6.67
C LYS A 3 31.37 -37.13 -5.21
N ASN A 4 32.07 -36.23 -4.52
CA ASN A 4 31.63 -35.73 -3.21
C ASN A 4 30.22 -35.15 -3.39
N HIS A 5 29.21 -35.85 -2.89
CA HIS A 5 27.88 -35.27 -2.72
C HIS A 5 28.00 -34.19 -1.64
N ILE A 6 27.98 -32.93 -2.05
CA ILE A 6 27.88 -31.81 -1.12
C ILE A 6 26.51 -31.92 -0.45
N SER A 7 26.48 -32.39 0.80
CA SER A 7 25.27 -32.35 1.63
C SER A 7 25.03 -30.90 2.04
N LEU A 8 23.94 -30.32 1.53
CA LEU A 8 23.53 -28.97 1.87
C LEU A 8 22.60 -29.00 3.10
N VAL A 9 22.87 -28.16 4.09
CA VAL A 9 22.03 -28.01 5.30
C VAL A 9 20.67 -27.40 4.94
N LEU A 10 20.66 -26.43 4.03
CA LEU A 10 19.45 -25.73 3.58
C LEU A 10 19.16 -26.07 2.11
N THR A 11 18.01 -26.66 1.85
CA THR A 11 17.45 -26.94 0.52
C THR A 11 16.00 -26.46 0.47
N LEU A 12 15.34 -26.52 -0.69
CA LEU A 12 13.90 -26.23 -0.80
C LEU A 12 13.03 -27.14 0.07
N ASP A 13 13.54 -28.32 0.45
CA ASP A 13 12.82 -29.29 1.26
C ASP A 13 13.11 -29.15 2.76
N SER A 14 14.26 -28.57 3.14
CA SER A 14 14.61 -28.31 4.55
C SER A 14 14.38 -26.87 5.02
N MET A 15 14.01 -25.95 4.12
CA MET A 15 13.67 -24.56 4.48
C MET A 15 12.31 -24.46 5.19
N ASN A 16 12.06 -23.33 5.85
CA ASN A 16 10.77 -23.07 6.50
C ASN A 16 9.61 -23.19 5.48
N PRO A 17 8.66 -24.12 5.68
CA PRO A 17 7.57 -24.35 4.75
C PRO A 17 6.63 -23.15 4.60
N ASN A 18 6.54 -22.28 5.62
CA ASN A 18 5.77 -21.05 5.51
C ASN A 18 6.38 -20.10 4.48
N VAL A 19 7.71 -19.93 4.51
CA VAL A 19 8.45 -19.08 3.57
C VAL A 19 8.34 -19.62 2.14
N ARG A 20 8.32 -20.95 1.95
CA ARG A 20 8.12 -21.58 0.64
C ARG A 20 6.76 -21.26 0.02
N ARG A 21 5.73 -20.96 0.83
CA ARG A 21 4.39 -20.54 0.37
C ARG A 21 4.26 -19.03 0.16
N VAL A 22 5.26 -18.23 0.52
CA VAL A 22 5.19 -16.78 0.35
C VAL A 22 5.36 -16.43 -1.12
N GLU A 23 4.32 -15.82 -1.69
CA GLU A 23 4.34 -15.26 -3.03
C GLU A 23 4.12 -13.75 -2.98
N TYR A 24 4.92 -12.99 -3.75
CA TYR A 24 4.82 -11.53 -3.81
C TYR A 24 4.96 -11.01 -5.24
N ALA A 25 3.85 -11.02 -5.98
CA ALA A 25 3.81 -10.77 -7.43
C ALA A 25 4.33 -9.38 -7.84
N VAL A 26 4.24 -8.36 -6.98
CA VAL A 26 4.72 -6.99 -7.28
C VAL A 26 6.23 -6.95 -7.56
N ARG A 27 6.99 -7.98 -7.16
CA ARG A 27 8.42 -8.18 -7.48
C ARG A 27 8.70 -9.57 -8.07
N GLY A 28 7.72 -10.14 -8.76
CA GLY A 28 7.76 -11.50 -9.32
C GLY A 28 8.50 -11.62 -10.67
N PRO A 29 8.23 -12.71 -11.44
CA PRO A 29 8.95 -13.06 -12.67
C PRO A 29 9.00 -11.95 -13.73
N ILE A 30 7.91 -11.21 -13.93
CA ILE A 30 7.87 -10.08 -14.89
C ILE A 30 8.89 -9.00 -14.51
N VAL A 31 9.05 -8.70 -13.22
CA VAL A 31 10.03 -7.70 -12.76
C VAL A 31 11.46 -8.21 -12.94
N GLN A 32 11.70 -9.50 -12.71
CA GLN A 32 13.01 -10.11 -12.98
C GLN A 32 13.35 -10.03 -14.47
N ARG A 33 12.38 -10.33 -15.33
CA ARG A 33 12.55 -10.22 -16.79
C ARG A 33 12.77 -8.77 -17.22
N ALA A 34 12.04 -7.82 -16.65
CA ALA A 34 12.23 -6.39 -16.88
C ALA A 34 13.66 -5.94 -16.57
N VAL A 35 14.22 -6.38 -15.43
CA VAL A 35 15.63 -6.09 -15.06
C VAL A 35 16.62 -6.73 -16.05
N GLN A 36 16.34 -7.93 -16.54
CA GLN A 36 17.15 -8.57 -17.57
C GLN A 36 17.12 -7.78 -18.88
N ILE A 37 15.94 -7.34 -19.33
CA ILE A 37 15.79 -6.51 -20.53
C ILE A 37 16.53 -5.17 -20.37
N GLU A 38 16.46 -4.53 -19.20
CA GLU A 38 17.25 -3.32 -18.92
C GLU A 38 18.76 -3.58 -19.05
N LYS A 39 19.24 -4.76 -18.64
CA LYS A 39 20.63 -5.16 -18.82
C LYS A 39 20.95 -5.39 -20.30
N GLU A 40 20.11 -6.11 -21.04
CA GLU A 40 20.24 -6.36 -22.48
C GLU A 40 20.35 -5.03 -23.27
N LEU A 41 19.48 -4.05 -22.96
CA LEU A 41 19.51 -2.73 -23.58
C LEU A 41 20.83 -1.98 -23.30
N ARG A 42 21.35 -2.04 -22.07
CA ARG A 42 22.67 -1.47 -21.72
C ARG A 42 23.83 -2.16 -22.46
N GLU A 43 23.68 -3.44 -22.76
CA GLU A 43 24.65 -4.24 -23.54
C GLU A 43 24.48 -4.04 -25.06
N GLY A 44 23.54 -3.22 -25.50
CA GLY A 44 23.35 -2.87 -26.91
C GLY A 44 22.47 -3.87 -27.70
N VAL A 45 21.78 -4.78 -27.03
CA VAL A 45 20.82 -5.69 -27.67
C VAL A 45 19.67 -4.86 -28.26
N LYS A 46 19.44 -5.01 -29.57
CA LYS A 46 18.34 -4.31 -30.26
C LYS A 46 16.98 -4.89 -29.83
N LYS A 47 16.08 -4.01 -29.40
CA LYS A 47 14.68 -4.31 -29.06
C LYS A 47 13.75 -3.34 -29.80
N PRO A 48 12.44 -3.61 -29.90
CA PRO A 48 11.45 -2.70 -30.48
C PRO A 48 11.24 -1.38 -29.68
N PHE A 49 11.89 -1.26 -28.53
CA PHE A 49 11.84 -0.13 -27.60
C PHE A 49 13.24 0.16 -27.04
N THR A 50 13.42 1.35 -26.47
CA THR A 50 14.73 1.84 -25.97
C THR A 50 14.86 1.84 -24.45
N GLU A 51 13.75 1.68 -23.73
CA GLU A 51 13.73 1.63 -22.28
C GLU A 51 12.62 0.70 -21.77
N VAL A 52 12.78 0.20 -20.55
CA VAL A 52 11.71 -0.47 -19.82
C VAL A 52 10.95 0.57 -18.99
N ILE A 53 9.65 0.67 -19.21
CA ILE A 53 8.77 1.57 -18.45
C ILE A 53 8.17 0.78 -17.29
N LYS A 54 8.63 1.08 -16.08
CA LYS A 54 8.19 0.43 -14.83
C LYS A 54 6.86 0.97 -14.33
N ALA A 55 5.76 0.54 -14.96
CA ALA A 55 4.40 0.87 -14.52
C ALA A 55 3.83 -0.13 -13.49
N ASN A 56 4.71 -0.90 -12.84
CA ASN A 56 4.37 -1.98 -11.93
C ASN A 56 4.41 -1.59 -10.44
N ILE A 57 5.05 -0.48 -10.05
CA ILE A 57 5.26 -0.12 -8.64
C ILE A 57 4.80 1.31 -8.34
N GLY A 58 4.20 1.51 -7.16
CA GLY A 58 3.81 2.84 -6.67
C GLY A 58 4.98 3.59 -6.04
N ASP A 59 6.03 3.86 -6.82
CA ASP A 59 7.21 4.63 -6.39
C ASP A 59 7.23 5.99 -7.09
N ALA A 60 6.70 7.01 -6.41
CA ALA A 60 6.40 8.31 -7.01
C ALA A 60 7.67 9.00 -7.55
N HIS A 61 8.75 9.01 -6.78
CA HIS A 61 10.00 9.66 -7.16
C HIS A 61 10.73 8.91 -8.27
N ALA A 62 10.71 7.57 -8.26
CA ALA A 62 11.24 6.78 -9.36
C ALA A 62 10.52 7.05 -10.70
N MET A 63 9.27 7.52 -10.64
CA MET A 63 8.46 7.91 -11.80
C MET A 63 8.49 9.41 -12.10
N GLY A 64 9.37 10.17 -11.44
CA GLY A 64 9.60 11.59 -11.76
C GLY A 64 8.75 12.60 -10.98
N GLN A 65 7.96 12.17 -9.98
CA GLN A 65 7.39 13.12 -9.02
C GLN A 65 8.53 13.84 -8.29
N LYS A 66 8.47 15.17 -8.22
CA LYS A 66 9.45 15.95 -7.48
C LYS A 66 9.17 15.82 -5.97
N PRO A 67 10.21 15.75 -5.14
CA PRO A 67 10.03 15.80 -3.70
C PRO A 67 9.50 17.16 -3.26
N ILE A 68 8.76 17.18 -2.15
CA ILE A 68 8.30 18.41 -1.50
C ILE A 68 9.50 19.13 -0.88
N THR A 69 9.68 20.41 -1.20
CA THR A 69 10.87 21.18 -0.83
C THR A 69 11.04 21.29 0.67
N PHE A 70 9.95 21.61 1.39
CA PHE A 70 9.95 21.74 2.85
C PHE A 70 10.44 20.47 3.56
N PHE A 71 10.03 19.30 3.06
CA PHE A 71 10.44 18.02 3.66
C PHE A 71 11.94 17.79 3.51
N ARG A 72 12.49 18.12 2.33
CA ARG A 72 13.93 18.01 2.07
C ARG A 72 14.75 18.99 2.90
N GLN A 73 14.25 20.21 3.06
CA GLN A 73 14.91 21.22 3.88
C GLN A 73 15.06 20.77 5.33
N VAL A 74 13.97 20.33 5.96
CA VAL A 74 14.02 19.89 7.35
C VAL A 74 14.89 18.65 7.53
N LEU A 75 14.78 17.64 6.65
CA LEU A 75 15.63 16.46 6.75
C LEU A 75 17.11 16.76 6.52
N ALA A 76 17.46 17.69 5.64
CA ALA A 76 18.83 18.13 5.45
C ALA A 76 19.38 18.79 6.72
N LEU A 77 18.59 19.67 7.36
CA LEU A 77 18.94 20.28 8.64
C LEU A 77 19.09 19.25 9.77
N CYS A 78 18.22 18.24 9.83
CA CYS A 78 18.36 17.17 10.82
C CYS A 78 19.58 16.28 10.57
N SER A 79 19.96 16.08 9.29
CA SER A 79 21.10 15.24 8.91
C SER A 79 22.44 15.96 9.05
N TYR A 80 22.45 17.28 8.87
CA TYR A 80 23.63 18.14 9.03
C TYR A 80 23.25 19.42 9.80
N PRO A 81 23.21 19.36 11.15
CA PRO A 81 22.72 20.46 11.99
C PRO A 81 23.46 21.79 11.85
N ASP A 82 24.71 21.81 11.39
CA ASP A 82 25.47 23.06 11.14
C ASP A 82 24.75 23.97 10.12
N LEU A 83 23.89 23.40 9.26
CA LEU A 83 23.05 24.16 8.34
C LEU A 83 21.95 24.99 9.01
N LEU A 84 21.71 24.82 10.32
CA LEU A 84 20.77 25.68 11.08
C LEU A 84 21.20 27.15 11.07
N GLU A 85 22.49 27.43 10.92
CA GLU A 85 23.04 28.79 10.82
C GLU A 85 23.00 29.34 9.38
N ASP A 86 22.71 28.51 8.38
CA ASP A 86 22.65 28.92 6.97
C ASP A 86 21.38 29.74 6.69
N ASN A 87 21.54 30.91 6.06
CA ASN A 87 20.45 31.84 5.76
C ASN A 87 19.55 31.41 4.57
N LYS A 88 19.90 30.34 3.85
CA LYS A 88 19.11 29.79 2.73
C LYS A 88 17.93 28.94 3.19
N PHE A 89 17.92 28.50 4.44
CA PHE A 89 16.82 27.69 4.99
C PHE A 89 15.79 28.60 5.68
N PRO A 90 14.49 28.39 5.43
CA PRO A 90 13.45 29.19 6.06
C PRO A 90 13.32 28.87 7.55
N GLU A 91 12.91 29.85 8.36
CA GLU A 91 12.94 29.73 9.82
C GLU A 91 11.97 28.66 10.36
N ASP A 92 10.85 28.44 9.69
CA ASP A 92 9.92 27.35 10.03
C ASP A 92 10.56 25.98 9.83
N ALA A 93 11.34 25.77 8.77
CA ALA A 93 12.11 24.53 8.57
C ALA A 93 13.17 24.34 9.67
N LYS A 94 13.90 25.41 10.03
CA LYS A 94 14.86 25.38 11.14
C LYS A 94 14.20 25.05 12.47
N LYS A 95 13.03 25.65 12.75
CA LYS A 95 12.24 25.38 13.95
C LYS A 95 11.77 23.92 14.00
N ARG A 96 11.33 23.35 12.88
CA ARG A 96 10.99 21.90 12.81
C ARG A 96 12.21 21.03 13.07
N ALA A 97 13.35 21.34 12.44
CA ALA A 97 14.58 20.57 12.62
C ALA A 97 15.09 20.60 14.07
N ARG A 98 15.17 21.78 14.70
CA ARG A 98 15.56 21.92 16.12
C ARG A 98 14.66 21.10 17.03
N ARG A 99 13.34 21.21 16.86
CA ARG A 99 12.37 20.44 17.66
C ARG A 99 12.56 18.93 17.54
N ILE A 100 12.85 18.42 16.34
CA ILE A 100 13.13 16.99 16.13
C ILE A 100 14.45 16.58 16.79
N LEU A 101 15.51 17.37 16.60
CA LEU A 101 16.82 17.10 17.18
C LEU A 101 16.76 17.13 18.71
N ASP A 102 16.09 18.11 19.31
CA ASP A 102 15.93 18.24 20.77
C ASP A 102 15.17 17.05 21.39
N ALA A 103 14.32 16.39 20.62
CA ALA A 103 13.63 15.18 21.05
C ALA A 103 14.49 13.90 20.92
N CYS A 104 15.68 14.00 20.32
CA CYS A 104 16.61 12.88 20.13
C CYS A 104 17.75 12.92 21.17
N GLY A 105 18.20 11.75 21.61
CA GLY A 105 19.38 11.63 22.46
C GLY A 105 20.61 12.22 21.77
N GLY A 106 21.32 13.13 22.46
CA GLY A 106 22.51 13.80 21.92
C GLY A 106 22.24 14.73 20.73
N HIS A 107 21.00 15.20 20.57
CA HIS A 107 20.58 16.06 19.44
C HIS A 107 20.91 15.46 18.07
N SER A 108 20.79 14.14 17.93
CA SER A 108 21.15 13.42 16.71
C SER A 108 20.08 12.43 16.28
N ILE A 109 19.67 12.51 15.01
CA ILE A 109 18.81 11.51 14.37
C ILE A 109 19.50 10.15 14.15
N GLY A 110 20.77 10.01 14.54
CA GLY A 110 21.48 8.73 14.58
C GLY A 110 21.26 7.92 15.86
N ALA A 111 20.67 8.53 16.91
CA ALA A 111 20.38 7.84 18.16
C ALA A 111 19.12 6.97 18.05
N TYR A 112 19.03 5.94 18.90
CA TYR A 112 17.76 5.23 19.10
C TYR A 112 16.74 6.15 19.78
N SER A 113 15.48 6.06 19.35
CA SER A 113 14.34 6.66 20.06
C SER A 113 13.68 5.64 20.99
N ALA A 114 12.65 6.05 21.72
CA ALA A 114 11.72 5.11 22.33
C ALA A 114 11.14 4.15 21.28
N SER A 115 10.84 2.91 21.67
CA SER A 115 10.42 1.85 20.73
C SER A 115 9.07 2.10 20.05
N GLN A 116 8.17 2.81 20.72
CA GLN A 116 6.93 3.30 20.11
C GLN A 116 7.15 4.49 19.18
N GLY A 117 8.35 5.08 19.19
CA GLY A 117 8.72 6.29 18.47
C GLY A 117 8.87 7.52 19.37
N ILE A 118 9.48 8.56 18.82
CA ILE A 118 9.70 9.85 19.48
C ILE A 118 8.36 10.40 19.97
N GLU A 119 8.29 10.74 21.26
CA GLU A 119 7.05 11.13 21.92
C GLU A 119 6.40 12.37 21.29
N CYS A 120 7.18 13.43 21.02
CA CYS A 120 6.61 14.63 20.42
C CYS A 120 5.98 14.36 19.05
N ILE A 121 6.56 13.44 18.27
CA ILE A 121 6.04 13.01 16.96
C ILE A 121 4.75 12.19 17.13
N ARG A 122 4.68 11.29 18.12
CA ARG A 122 3.42 10.58 18.46
C ARG A 122 2.31 11.58 18.84
N GLN A 123 2.65 12.64 19.56
CA GLN A 123 1.70 13.71 19.89
C GLN A 123 1.26 14.50 18.64
N ASP A 124 2.15 14.75 17.67
CA ASP A 124 1.76 15.36 16.39
C ASP A 124 0.85 14.46 15.57
N VAL A 125 1.12 13.16 15.52
CA VAL A 125 0.22 12.19 14.87
C VAL A 125 -1.16 12.22 15.52
N ALA A 126 -1.24 12.22 16.85
CA ALA A 126 -2.52 12.30 17.57
C ALA A 126 -3.28 13.60 17.25
N ARG A 127 -2.60 14.75 17.25
CA ARG A 127 -3.20 16.05 16.85
C ARG A 127 -3.67 16.06 15.40
N TYR A 128 -2.89 15.47 14.51
CA TYR A 128 -3.25 15.33 13.10
C TYR A 128 -4.52 14.51 12.92
N ILE A 129 -4.61 13.36 13.60
CA ILE A 129 -5.79 12.49 13.60
C ILE A 129 -7.00 13.24 14.14
N GLU A 130 -6.87 13.91 15.29
CA GLU A 130 -7.94 14.69 15.90
C GLU A 130 -8.47 15.79 14.97
N LYS A 131 -7.55 16.56 14.37
CA LYS A 131 -7.91 17.60 13.39
C LYS A 131 -8.60 17.02 12.15
N ARG A 132 -8.05 15.93 11.59
CA ARG A 132 -8.61 15.25 10.41
C ARG A 132 -10.01 14.70 10.68
N ASP A 133 -10.22 14.14 11.87
CA ASP A 133 -11.48 13.48 12.24
C ASP A 133 -12.55 14.45 12.75
N GLY A 134 -12.26 15.76 12.80
CA GLY A 134 -13.21 16.80 13.19
C GLY A 134 -13.31 17.03 14.70
N GLY A 135 -12.20 16.90 15.43
CA GLY A 135 -12.12 17.10 16.87
C GLY A 135 -12.31 15.82 17.70
N ILE A 136 -12.35 14.65 17.08
CA ILE A 136 -12.42 13.37 17.80
C ILE A 136 -11.03 13.06 18.36
N PRO A 137 -10.84 13.05 19.70
CA PRO A 137 -9.52 12.93 20.30
C PRO A 137 -8.76 11.67 19.85
N SER A 138 -7.43 11.76 19.81
CA SER A 138 -6.53 10.62 19.64
C SER A 138 -5.51 10.65 20.79
N ASN A 139 -5.18 9.49 21.33
CA ASN A 139 -4.23 9.37 22.42
C ASN A 139 -2.83 9.02 21.85
N PRO A 140 -1.78 9.81 22.12
CA PRO A 140 -0.41 9.50 21.71
C PRO A 140 0.09 8.12 22.16
N ASP A 141 -0.43 7.57 23.26
CA ASP A 141 -0.08 6.23 23.76
C ASP A 141 -0.74 5.09 22.98
N ASN A 142 -1.67 5.41 22.08
CA ASN A 142 -2.22 4.48 21.11
C ASN A 142 -1.44 4.49 19.79
N ILE A 143 -0.48 5.41 19.63
CA ILE A 143 0.30 5.58 18.41
C ILE A 143 1.62 4.82 18.49
N TYR A 144 1.88 4.00 17.49
CA TYR A 144 3.15 3.30 17.30
C TYR A 144 3.75 3.71 15.96
N LEU A 145 4.90 4.38 15.99
CA LEU A 145 5.67 4.68 14.79
C LEU A 145 6.29 3.39 14.24
N SER A 146 6.46 3.31 12.93
CA SER A 146 6.82 2.07 12.23
C SER A 146 7.70 2.33 11.01
N THR A 147 8.37 1.28 10.52
CA THR A 147 9.21 1.33 9.31
C THR A 147 8.35 1.25 8.03
N GLY A 148 7.45 2.23 7.89
CA GLY A 148 6.33 2.25 6.95
C GLY A 148 5.18 1.35 7.40
N ALA A 149 3.99 1.55 6.83
CA ALA A 149 2.80 0.77 7.18
C ALA A 149 2.99 -0.75 7.06
N SER A 150 3.83 -1.22 6.13
CA SER A 150 4.13 -2.65 5.98
C SER A 150 4.62 -3.29 7.27
N ASP A 151 5.42 -2.55 8.03
CA ASP A 151 6.00 -2.99 9.29
C ASP A 151 4.94 -3.10 10.39
N ALA A 152 4.07 -2.10 10.47
CA ALA A 152 2.95 -2.06 11.41
C ALA A 152 1.93 -3.19 11.14
N ILE A 153 1.55 -3.39 9.87
CA ILE A 153 0.62 -4.45 9.45
C ILE A 153 1.17 -5.83 9.84
N VAL A 154 2.43 -6.12 9.51
CA VAL A 154 3.06 -7.41 9.84
C VAL A 154 3.19 -7.58 11.36
N THR A 155 3.45 -6.52 12.11
CA THR A 155 3.53 -6.56 13.58
C THR A 155 2.17 -6.90 14.19
N MET A 156 1.09 -6.29 13.71
CA MET A 156 -0.27 -6.61 14.18
C MET A 156 -0.68 -8.04 13.80
N LEU A 157 -0.41 -8.48 12.57
CA LEU A 157 -0.68 -9.86 12.18
C LEU A 157 0.11 -10.86 13.04
N LYS A 158 1.38 -10.58 13.34
CA LYS A 158 2.20 -11.41 14.26
C LYS A 158 1.60 -11.52 15.66
N LEU A 159 1.01 -10.44 16.17
CA LEU A 159 0.35 -10.44 17.47
C LEU A 159 -0.97 -11.25 17.45
N LEU A 160 -1.71 -11.19 16.34
CA LEU A 160 -3.06 -11.75 16.23
C LEU A 160 -3.08 -13.23 15.82
N VAL A 161 -2.06 -13.70 15.08
CA VAL A 161 -2.02 -15.05 14.51
C VAL A 161 -1.56 -16.08 15.55
N CYS A 162 -2.45 -17.01 15.87
CA CYS A 162 -2.18 -18.15 16.74
C CYS A 162 -3.02 -19.38 16.38
N GLY A 163 -2.79 -20.48 17.10
CA GLY A 163 -3.57 -21.72 17.00
C GLY A 163 -3.18 -22.59 15.80
N GLU A 164 -3.72 -23.81 15.78
CA GLU A 164 -3.50 -24.81 14.73
C GLU A 164 -4.83 -25.45 14.31
N GLY A 165 -4.83 -26.17 13.19
CA GLY A 165 -6.03 -26.85 12.68
C GLY A 165 -7.23 -25.90 12.54
N ARG A 166 -8.35 -26.25 13.17
CA ARG A 166 -9.58 -25.43 13.16
C ARG A 166 -9.51 -24.18 14.04
N ASP A 167 -8.65 -24.16 15.05
CA ASP A 167 -8.45 -22.98 15.92
C ASP A 167 -7.43 -22.00 15.36
N ARG A 168 -6.77 -22.37 14.25
CA ARG A 168 -5.82 -21.51 13.54
C ARG A 168 -6.52 -20.22 13.11
N THR A 169 -5.84 -19.11 13.36
CA THR A 169 -6.35 -17.77 13.06
C THR A 169 -6.59 -17.60 11.56
N GLY A 170 -7.83 -17.24 11.23
CA GLY A 170 -8.26 -16.83 9.90
C GLY A 170 -8.31 -15.31 9.77
N VAL A 171 -7.76 -14.79 8.68
CA VAL A 171 -7.70 -13.36 8.37
C VAL A 171 -8.41 -13.09 7.06
N MET A 172 -9.43 -12.23 7.12
CA MET A 172 -10.23 -11.83 5.96
C MET A 172 -9.54 -10.71 5.19
N ILE A 173 -9.32 -10.92 3.90
CA ILE A 173 -8.69 -9.95 2.99
C ILE A 173 -9.46 -9.85 1.68
N SER A 174 -9.45 -8.66 1.06
CA SER A 174 -10.17 -8.41 -0.19
C SER A 174 -9.57 -9.18 -1.35
N ILE A 175 -10.39 -9.54 -2.32
CA ILE A 175 -9.94 -9.97 -3.65
C ILE A 175 -10.57 -9.01 -4.66
N PRO A 176 -9.77 -8.26 -5.43
CA PRO A 176 -8.30 -8.20 -5.40
C PRO A 176 -7.71 -7.61 -4.09
N GLN A 177 -6.53 -8.07 -3.67
CA GLN A 177 -5.79 -7.57 -2.47
C GLN A 177 -4.52 -6.81 -2.84
N TYR A 178 -3.96 -6.05 -1.89
CA TYR A 178 -2.53 -5.75 -1.91
C TYR A 178 -1.71 -6.97 -1.43
N PRO A 179 -0.78 -7.53 -2.23
CA PRO A 179 -0.15 -8.84 -1.94
C PRO A 179 0.73 -8.91 -0.69
N LEU A 180 0.94 -7.80 0.02
CA LEU A 180 1.58 -7.83 1.34
C LEU A 180 0.79 -8.71 2.30
N TYR A 181 -0.54 -8.65 2.25
CA TYR A 181 -1.39 -9.40 3.18
C TYR A 181 -1.23 -10.90 2.97
N SER A 182 -1.47 -11.44 1.77
CA SER A 182 -1.26 -12.88 1.52
C SER A 182 0.16 -13.34 1.83
N ALA A 183 1.18 -12.56 1.48
CA ALA A 183 2.57 -12.88 1.79
C ALA A 183 2.80 -12.98 3.31
N ALA A 184 2.31 -12.01 4.08
CA ALA A 184 2.42 -12.03 5.54
C ALA A 184 1.62 -13.18 6.17
N LEU A 185 0.42 -13.48 5.67
CA LEU A 185 -0.38 -14.60 6.16
C LEU A 185 0.30 -15.95 5.87
N ALA A 186 0.94 -16.10 4.71
CA ALA A 186 1.70 -17.30 4.38
C ALA A 186 2.91 -17.49 5.30
N ASP A 187 3.69 -16.43 5.53
CA ASP A 187 4.87 -16.40 6.42
C ASP A 187 4.50 -16.75 7.88
N LEU A 188 3.40 -16.17 8.37
CA LEU A 188 2.91 -16.38 9.73
C LEU A 188 2.12 -17.68 9.89
N GLY A 189 1.85 -18.40 8.79
CA GLY A 189 1.02 -19.59 8.83
C GLY A 189 -0.40 -19.30 9.29
N ALA A 190 -0.99 -18.16 8.90
CA ALA A 190 -2.40 -17.84 9.12
C ALA A 190 -3.28 -18.41 7.99
N VAL A 191 -4.58 -18.61 8.22
CA VAL A 191 -5.52 -19.00 7.16
C VAL A 191 -6.01 -17.73 6.45
N GLN A 192 -5.80 -17.66 5.13
CA GLN A 192 -6.32 -16.58 4.30
C GLN A 192 -7.81 -16.83 4.00
N ILE A 193 -8.66 -15.87 4.34
CA ILE A 193 -10.10 -15.89 4.03
C ILE A 193 -10.36 -14.82 2.98
N ASN A 194 -10.76 -15.24 1.79
CA ASN A 194 -11.01 -14.31 0.68
C ASN A 194 -12.45 -13.81 0.72
N TYR A 195 -12.63 -12.49 0.68
CA TYR A 195 -13.90 -11.87 0.32
C TYR A 195 -13.73 -11.07 -0.98
N TYR A 196 -14.71 -11.14 -1.87
CA TYR A 196 -14.60 -10.50 -3.19
C TYR A 196 -15.17 -9.08 -3.18
N LEU A 197 -14.45 -8.15 -3.79
CA LEU A 197 -14.97 -6.82 -4.08
C LEU A 197 -15.89 -6.89 -5.31
N ASP A 198 -16.94 -6.07 -5.31
CA ASP A 198 -17.93 -6.07 -6.39
C ASP A 198 -17.46 -5.17 -7.55
N GLU A 199 -16.84 -5.78 -8.56
CA GLU A 199 -16.36 -5.09 -9.76
C GLU A 199 -17.47 -4.28 -10.44
N ASP A 200 -18.69 -4.82 -10.52
CA ASP A 200 -19.82 -4.18 -11.19
C ASP A 200 -20.36 -2.96 -10.42
N LYS A 201 -19.98 -2.83 -9.15
CA LYS A 201 -20.29 -1.68 -8.28
C LYS A 201 -19.04 -0.91 -7.87
N CYS A 202 -18.16 -0.65 -8.84
CA CYS A 202 -16.94 0.16 -8.64
C CYS A 202 -16.01 -0.40 -7.55
N TRP A 203 -15.89 -1.73 -7.44
CA TRP A 203 -15.11 -2.41 -6.39
C TRP A 203 -15.60 -2.13 -4.96
N GLY A 204 -16.89 -1.82 -4.82
CA GLY A 204 -17.56 -1.66 -3.53
C GLY A 204 -17.47 -2.93 -2.69
N LEU A 205 -17.43 -2.76 -1.37
CA LEU A 205 -17.47 -3.86 -0.42
C LEU A 205 -18.94 -4.16 -0.07
N ASP A 206 -19.30 -5.45 -0.09
CA ASP A 206 -20.62 -5.95 0.30
C ASP A 206 -20.52 -6.79 1.58
N VAL A 207 -21.27 -6.41 2.62
CA VAL A 207 -21.32 -7.15 3.89
C VAL A 207 -21.91 -8.55 3.73
N THR A 208 -22.80 -8.75 2.76
CA THR A 208 -23.35 -10.08 2.44
C THR A 208 -22.23 -11.03 1.99
N GLU A 209 -21.29 -10.52 1.19
CA GLU A 209 -20.11 -11.25 0.74
C GLU A 209 -19.13 -11.51 1.90
N LEU A 210 -18.92 -10.53 2.79
CA LEU A 210 -18.14 -10.76 4.02
C LEU A 210 -18.75 -11.90 4.85
N ARG A 211 -20.07 -11.90 5.05
CA ARG A 211 -20.76 -12.94 5.83
C ARG A 211 -20.66 -14.31 5.17
N ARG A 212 -20.79 -14.39 3.84
CA ARG A 212 -20.58 -15.63 3.08
C ARG A 212 -19.18 -16.18 3.30
N ALA A 213 -18.15 -15.35 3.12
CA ALA A 213 -16.74 -15.73 3.28
C ALA A 213 -16.44 -16.19 4.72
N LEU A 214 -16.92 -15.45 5.72
CA LEU A 214 -16.78 -15.79 7.13
C LEU A 214 -17.41 -17.16 7.45
N ASN A 215 -18.65 -17.40 7.02
CA ASN A 215 -19.39 -18.63 7.33
C ASN A 215 -18.74 -19.87 6.69
N ALA A 216 -18.22 -19.74 5.47
CA ALA A 216 -17.44 -20.80 4.84
C ALA A 216 -16.14 -21.09 5.64
N ALA A 217 -15.45 -20.04 6.08
CA ALA A 217 -14.18 -20.15 6.79
C ALA A 217 -14.29 -20.76 8.19
N LYS A 218 -15.40 -20.50 8.91
CA LYS A 218 -15.69 -21.09 10.23
C LYS A 218 -15.67 -22.63 10.24
N GLN A 219 -15.76 -23.28 9.07
CA GLN A 219 -15.70 -24.73 8.95
C GLN A 219 -14.28 -25.30 9.11
N HIS A 220 -13.25 -24.49 8.88
CA HIS A 220 -11.86 -24.95 8.78
C HIS A 220 -10.82 -24.03 9.45
N CYS A 221 -11.23 -22.90 10.02
CA CYS A 221 -10.37 -22.01 10.80
C CYS A 221 -11.21 -21.17 11.77
N LYS A 222 -10.55 -20.34 12.59
CA LYS A 222 -11.19 -19.36 13.47
C LYS A 222 -10.99 -17.96 12.90
N PRO A 223 -11.96 -17.38 12.17
CA PRO A 223 -11.87 -16.00 11.72
C PRO A 223 -11.70 -15.07 12.93
N ARG A 224 -10.70 -14.19 12.90
CA ARG A 224 -10.44 -13.21 13.98
C ARG A 224 -10.13 -11.81 13.50
N VAL A 225 -9.77 -11.64 12.22
CA VAL A 225 -9.26 -10.37 11.71
C VAL A 225 -9.94 -10.04 10.40
N LEU A 226 -10.35 -8.79 10.23
CA LEU A 226 -10.84 -8.24 8.97
C LEU A 226 -9.93 -7.09 8.52
N CYS A 227 -9.27 -7.25 7.38
CA CYS A 227 -8.44 -6.23 6.78
C CYS A 227 -9.22 -5.47 5.72
N ILE A 228 -9.26 -4.14 5.82
CA ILE A 228 -9.86 -3.25 4.82
C ILE A 228 -8.79 -2.33 4.26
N ILE A 229 -8.74 -2.16 2.94
CA ILE A 229 -7.84 -1.22 2.27
C ILE A 229 -8.70 -0.09 1.69
N ASN A 230 -8.55 1.13 2.22
CA ASN A 230 -9.34 2.29 1.80
C ASN A 230 -8.55 3.61 1.88
N PRO A 231 -8.33 4.33 0.76
CA PRO A 231 -8.62 3.95 -0.62
C PRO A 231 -7.91 2.67 -1.09
N GLY A 232 -8.55 1.89 -1.96
CA GLY A 232 -8.13 0.53 -2.30
C GLY A 232 -6.93 0.42 -3.24
N ASN A 233 -6.18 -0.67 -3.09
CA ASN A 233 -5.08 -1.08 -3.97
C ASN A 233 -5.22 -2.59 -4.21
N PRO A 234 -5.36 -3.03 -5.48
CA PRO A 234 -5.06 -2.32 -6.73
C PRO A 234 -6.21 -1.50 -7.33
N THR A 235 -7.40 -1.55 -6.73
CA THR A 235 -8.68 -1.21 -7.37
C THR A 235 -9.02 0.28 -7.38
N GLY A 236 -8.39 1.11 -6.57
CA GLY A 236 -8.53 2.57 -6.61
C GLY A 236 -9.88 3.13 -6.14
N GLN A 237 -10.76 2.30 -5.57
CA GLN A 237 -12.03 2.72 -5.00
C GLN A 237 -11.86 3.44 -3.65
N VAL A 238 -12.85 4.26 -3.31
CA VAL A 238 -12.99 4.95 -2.03
C VAL A 238 -14.32 4.55 -1.44
N GLN A 239 -14.29 3.91 -0.26
CA GLN A 239 -15.51 3.44 0.39
C GLN A 239 -16.35 4.61 0.88
N SER A 240 -17.68 4.50 0.73
CA SER A 240 -18.61 5.48 1.29
C SER A 240 -18.67 5.37 2.81
N ARG A 241 -19.17 6.41 3.46
CA ARG A 241 -19.36 6.43 4.92
C ARG A 241 -20.29 5.31 5.36
N GLU A 242 -21.36 5.07 4.62
CA GLU A 242 -22.37 4.03 4.90
C GLU A 242 -21.75 2.63 4.83
N CYS A 243 -20.94 2.36 3.81
CA CYS A 243 -20.21 1.09 3.69
C CYS A 243 -19.26 0.87 4.89
N ILE A 244 -18.56 1.93 5.33
CA ILE A 244 -17.68 1.85 6.52
C ILE A 244 -18.49 1.55 7.78
N GLU A 245 -19.65 2.18 7.98
CA GLU A 245 -20.54 1.85 9.10
C GLU A 245 -21.01 0.40 9.06
N ASP A 246 -21.43 -0.09 7.89
CA ASP A 246 -21.89 -1.47 7.72
C ASP A 246 -20.78 -2.47 8.06
N VAL A 247 -19.54 -2.19 7.66
CA VAL A 247 -18.36 -2.98 8.01
C VAL A 247 -18.08 -2.95 9.51
N ILE A 248 -18.18 -1.78 10.17
CA ILE A 248 -17.99 -1.66 11.62
C ILE A 248 -19.05 -2.47 12.38
N ARG A 249 -20.32 -2.41 11.95
CA ARG A 249 -21.40 -3.21 12.53
C ARG A 249 -21.11 -4.71 12.38
N PHE A 250 -20.71 -5.14 11.18
CA PHE A 250 -20.32 -6.52 10.91
C PHE A 250 -19.13 -6.99 11.76
N ALA A 251 -18.06 -6.19 11.84
CA ALA A 251 -16.87 -6.54 12.63
C ALA A 251 -17.20 -6.66 14.12
N LYS A 252 -18.06 -5.78 14.64
CA LYS A 252 -18.54 -5.83 16.02
C LYS A 252 -19.42 -7.07 16.28
N GLU A 253 -20.37 -7.35 15.39
CA GLU A 253 -21.27 -8.51 15.50
C GLU A 253 -20.49 -9.84 15.52
N GLU A 254 -19.49 -9.96 14.65
CA GLU A 254 -18.73 -11.20 14.46
C GLU A 254 -17.45 -11.26 15.31
N ASN A 255 -17.24 -10.27 16.19
CA ASN A 255 -16.10 -10.15 17.09
C ASN A 255 -14.74 -10.25 16.35
N LEU A 256 -14.58 -9.43 15.32
CA LEU A 256 -13.38 -9.37 14.48
C LEU A 256 -12.52 -8.15 14.84
N PHE A 257 -11.21 -8.35 14.93
CA PHE A 257 -10.24 -7.27 15.00
C PHE A 257 -10.16 -6.56 13.64
N LEU A 258 -10.42 -5.26 13.62
CA LEU A 258 -10.45 -4.49 12.38
C LEU A 258 -9.07 -3.89 12.05
N MET A 259 -8.53 -4.20 10.88
CA MET A 259 -7.29 -3.63 10.36
C MET A 259 -7.60 -2.69 9.19
N ALA A 260 -7.53 -1.38 9.43
CA ALA A 260 -7.85 -0.34 8.44
C ALA A 260 -6.57 0.22 7.79
N ASP A 261 -6.27 -0.21 6.58
CA ASP A 261 -5.14 0.26 5.77
C ASP A 261 -5.53 1.52 4.99
N GLU A 262 -5.15 2.67 5.56
CA GLU A 262 -5.55 4.01 5.11
C GLU A 262 -4.37 4.79 4.50
N VAL A 263 -3.37 4.08 3.96
CA VAL A 263 -2.14 4.69 3.42
C VAL A 263 -2.37 5.62 2.23
N TYR A 264 -3.55 5.57 1.60
CA TYR A 264 -3.92 6.39 0.45
C TYR A 264 -4.86 7.55 0.79
N GLN A 265 -5.07 7.88 2.07
CA GLN A 265 -6.13 8.81 2.51
C GLN A 265 -6.11 10.20 1.85
N ASP A 266 -4.94 10.72 1.50
CA ASP A 266 -4.80 12.02 0.82
C ASP A 266 -5.03 11.96 -0.71
N ASN A 267 -5.11 10.77 -1.30
CA ASN A 267 -5.35 10.57 -2.73
C ASN A 267 -6.79 10.15 -2.98
N VAL A 268 -7.67 11.15 -3.05
CA VAL A 268 -9.07 11.00 -3.46
C VAL A 268 -9.33 12.00 -4.59
N TYR A 269 -9.77 11.49 -5.74
CA TYR A 269 -9.90 12.25 -6.99
C TYR A 269 -11.35 12.39 -7.45
N ALA A 270 -12.14 11.31 -7.33
CA ALA A 270 -13.47 11.27 -7.90
C ALA A 270 -14.41 12.27 -7.20
N LYS A 271 -15.18 12.99 -8.01
CA LYS A 271 -16.19 13.92 -7.52
C LYS A 271 -17.21 13.18 -6.66
N GLY A 272 -17.49 13.73 -5.47
CA GLY A 272 -18.42 13.14 -4.51
C GLY A 272 -17.81 12.09 -3.58
N CYS A 273 -16.60 11.58 -3.89
CA CYS A 273 -15.86 10.73 -2.98
C CYS A 273 -15.13 11.60 -1.93
N LYS A 274 -15.10 11.11 -0.69
CA LYS A 274 -14.34 11.71 0.40
C LYS A 274 -13.72 10.59 1.22
N PHE A 275 -12.50 10.83 1.71
CA PHE A 275 -11.92 9.92 2.69
C PHE A 275 -12.66 10.08 4.02
N HIS A 276 -13.10 8.96 4.57
CA HIS A 276 -13.60 8.83 5.92
C HIS A 276 -12.72 7.80 6.63
N SER A 277 -12.07 8.20 7.72
CA SER A 277 -11.30 7.25 8.51
C SER A 277 -12.24 6.29 9.24
N PHE A 278 -11.83 5.04 9.38
CA PHE A 278 -12.55 4.07 10.20
C PHE A 278 -12.68 4.55 11.65
N LYS A 279 -11.64 5.22 12.19
CA LYS A 279 -11.71 5.89 13.51
C LYS A 279 -12.84 6.91 13.60
N LYS A 280 -12.94 7.82 12.63
CA LYS A 280 -13.99 8.85 12.65
C LYS A 280 -15.37 8.21 12.69
N VAL A 281 -15.63 7.27 11.78
CA VAL A 281 -16.94 6.61 11.68
C VAL A 281 -17.23 5.78 12.94
N LEU A 282 -16.25 5.03 13.45
CA LEU A 282 -16.38 4.25 14.68
C LEU A 282 -16.81 5.10 15.87
N PHE A 283 -16.20 6.28 16.05
CA PHE A 283 -16.54 7.19 17.14
C PHE A 283 -17.88 7.90 16.93
N GLU A 284 -18.22 8.26 15.68
CA GLU A 284 -19.53 8.84 15.34
C GLU A 284 -20.70 7.86 15.55
N MET A 285 -20.46 6.55 15.41
CA MET A 285 -21.45 5.50 15.70
C MET A 285 -21.75 5.34 17.21
N GLY A 286 -20.96 6.00 18.07
CA GLY A 286 -21.22 6.08 19.51
C GLY A 286 -20.53 5.01 20.37
N PRO A 287 -20.63 5.13 21.71
CA PRO A 287 -19.86 4.34 22.67
C PRO A 287 -20.06 2.83 22.58
N GLU A 288 -21.22 2.38 22.11
CA GLU A 288 -21.52 0.97 21.87
C GLU A 288 -20.47 0.31 20.97
N TYR A 289 -20.02 1.02 19.94
CA TYR A 289 -18.99 0.56 19.01
C TYR A 289 -17.61 1.06 19.45
N SER A 290 -17.47 2.36 19.71
CA SER A 290 -16.16 2.99 19.90
C SER A 290 -15.43 2.59 21.18
N SER A 291 -16.14 2.06 22.18
CA SER A 291 -15.51 1.61 23.44
C SER A 291 -15.11 0.13 23.43
N SER A 292 -15.41 -0.61 22.36
CA SER A 292 -15.34 -2.07 22.41
C SER A 292 -14.87 -2.77 21.13
N LEU A 293 -14.97 -2.15 19.95
CA LEU A 293 -14.41 -2.73 18.74
C LEU A 293 -12.89 -2.52 18.71
N GLU A 294 -12.14 -3.62 18.74
CA GLU A 294 -10.68 -3.59 18.59
C GLU A 294 -10.29 -3.22 17.16
N MET A 295 -9.40 -2.25 17.01
CA MET A 295 -9.02 -1.74 15.70
C MET A 295 -7.57 -1.25 15.65
N ALA A 296 -6.92 -1.44 14.49
CA ALA A 296 -5.68 -0.78 14.13
C ALA A 296 -5.82 -0.05 12.79
N SER A 297 -5.56 1.25 12.78
CA SER A 297 -5.51 2.07 11.55
C SER A 297 -4.06 2.35 11.15
N PHE A 298 -3.73 2.17 9.87
CA PHE A 298 -2.35 2.27 9.35
C PHE A 298 -2.18 3.48 8.43
N HIS A 299 -1.05 4.17 8.58
CA HIS A 299 -0.64 5.24 7.68
C HIS A 299 0.85 5.18 7.32
N SER A 300 1.24 5.85 6.24
CA SER A 300 2.59 5.77 5.68
C SER A 300 3.01 7.08 5.02
N THR A 301 4.29 7.41 5.10
CA THR A 301 4.89 8.54 4.36
C THR A 301 5.11 8.22 2.88
N SER A 302 4.91 6.96 2.46
CA SER A 302 5.33 6.48 1.15
C SER A 302 4.44 6.89 -0.01
N LYS A 303 3.18 7.25 0.25
CA LYS A 303 2.14 7.34 -0.79
C LYS A 303 1.67 8.78 -0.97
N CYS A 304 0.73 8.97 -1.89
CA CYS A 304 0.08 10.25 -2.15
C CYS A 304 1.06 11.39 -2.48
N TYR A 305 0.71 12.64 -2.17
CA TYR A 305 1.50 13.81 -2.57
C TYR A 305 2.91 13.86 -1.97
N MET A 306 3.13 13.25 -0.80
CA MET A 306 4.46 13.17 -0.21
C MET A 306 5.35 12.17 -0.95
N GLY A 307 4.89 10.95 -1.24
CA GLY A 307 5.61 10.01 -2.10
C GLY A 307 6.96 9.50 -1.55
N GLU A 308 7.19 9.60 -0.24
CA GLU A 308 8.50 9.42 0.41
C GLU A 308 8.81 7.94 0.74
N CYS A 309 8.72 7.07 -0.27
CA CYS A 309 8.87 5.61 -0.15
C CYS A 309 10.17 5.16 0.53
N GLY A 310 11.27 5.83 0.23
CA GLY A 310 12.62 5.44 0.67
C GLY A 310 12.92 5.73 2.13
N PHE A 311 12.24 6.72 2.74
CA PHE A 311 12.46 7.08 4.16
C PHE A 311 11.79 6.13 5.15
N ARG A 312 10.88 5.27 4.66
CA ARG A 312 10.24 4.22 5.46
C ARG A 312 9.57 4.73 6.75
N GLY A 313 8.88 5.86 6.69
CA GLY A 313 8.06 6.38 7.79
C GLY A 313 6.62 5.89 7.74
N GLY A 314 6.01 5.67 8.90
CA GLY A 314 4.60 5.31 9.04
C GLY A 314 4.18 5.16 10.49
N TYR A 315 2.89 4.97 10.74
CA TYR A 315 2.37 4.69 12.08
C TYR A 315 1.18 3.73 12.03
N MET A 316 0.85 3.18 13.19
CA MET A 316 -0.47 2.64 13.47
C MET A 316 -1.07 3.27 14.72
N GLU A 317 -2.37 3.52 14.70
CA GLU A 317 -3.17 3.84 15.89
C GLU A 317 -3.96 2.59 16.30
N VAL A 318 -3.81 2.16 17.55
CA VAL A 318 -4.45 0.95 18.08
C VAL A 318 -5.49 1.33 19.14
N LEU A 319 -6.74 0.92 18.93
CA LEU A 319 -7.89 1.26 19.77
C LEU A 319 -8.48 0.00 20.42
N ASN A 320 -8.98 0.17 21.64
CA ASN A 320 -9.72 -0.83 22.43
C ASN A 320 -9.01 -2.17 22.68
N MET A 321 -7.71 -2.25 22.42
CA MET A 321 -6.92 -3.45 22.70
C MET A 321 -6.82 -3.68 24.22
N ASP A 322 -6.97 -4.94 24.62
CA ASP A 322 -6.73 -5.37 26.00
C ASP A 322 -5.37 -4.84 26.52
N PRO A 323 -5.30 -4.24 27.73
CA PRO A 323 -4.07 -3.65 28.25
C PRO A 323 -2.89 -4.62 28.38
N GLU A 324 -3.14 -5.89 28.72
CA GLU A 324 -2.07 -6.90 28.81
C GLU A 324 -1.55 -7.27 27.43
N VAL A 325 -2.45 -7.37 26.44
CA VAL A 325 -2.08 -7.56 25.03
C VAL A 325 -1.31 -6.35 24.49
N LYS A 326 -1.71 -5.12 24.83
CA LYS A 326 -1.01 -3.89 24.47
C LYS A 326 0.41 -3.83 25.06
N ALA A 327 0.60 -4.39 26.26
CA ALA A 327 1.94 -4.55 26.84
C ALA A 327 2.79 -5.55 26.03
N GLN A 328 2.21 -6.65 25.54
CA GLN A 328 2.91 -7.57 24.64
C GLN A 328 3.24 -6.93 23.28
N LEU A 329 2.35 -6.07 22.74
CA LEU A 329 2.65 -5.28 21.55
C LEU A 329 3.85 -4.36 21.79
N THR A 330 3.89 -3.65 22.92
CA THR A 330 5.01 -2.77 23.29
C THR A 330 6.32 -3.57 23.43
N LYS A 331 6.25 -4.77 24.04
CA LYS A 331 7.38 -5.70 24.09
C LYS A 331 7.82 -6.11 22.68
N LEU A 332 6.89 -6.49 21.81
CA LEU A 332 7.17 -6.92 20.45
C LEU A 332 7.85 -5.83 19.60
N VAL A 333 7.45 -4.57 19.73
CA VAL A 333 8.14 -3.47 19.02
C VAL A 333 9.50 -3.16 19.63
N SER A 334 9.69 -3.37 20.94
CA SER A 334 10.95 -3.09 21.63
C SER A 334 12.12 -4.00 21.23
N VAL A 335 11.85 -5.24 20.81
CA VAL A 335 12.91 -6.17 20.37
C VAL A 335 13.64 -5.71 19.11
N ARG A 336 13.08 -4.71 18.41
CA ARG A 336 13.66 -4.09 17.22
C ARG A 336 14.27 -2.72 17.48
N LEU A 337 14.37 -2.33 18.76
CA LEU A 337 14.83 -1.03 19.24
C LEU A 337 13.84 0.09 18.89
N CYS A 338 13.88 0.61 17.66
CA CYS A 338 12.94 1.62 17.15
C CYS A 338 12.97 1.69 15.61
N PRO A 339 11.95 2.28 14.96
CA PRO A 339 12.04 2.66 13.54
C PRO A 339 13.17 3.67 13.31
N PRO A 340 13.79 3.73 12.11
CA PRO A 340 14.78 4.75 11.80
C PRO A 340 14.24 6.17 12.04
N VAL A 341 14.98 7.00 12.78
CA VAL A 341 14.52 8.34 13.18
C VAL A 341 14.29 9.25 11.99
N SER A 342 15.02 9.09 10.89
CA SER A 342 14.75 9.83 9.63
C SER A 342 13.35 9.54 9.06
N GLY A 343 12.85 8.31 9.20
CA GLY A 343 11.49 7.95 8.83
C GLY A 343 10.45 8.53 9.79
N GLN A 344 10.77 8.60 11.09
CA GLN A 344 9.92 9.26 12.09
C GLN A 344 9.86 10.78 11.84
N ALA A 345 10.99 11.41 11.56
CA ALA A 345 11.08 12.83 11.20
C ALA A 345 10.29 13.15 9.92
N MET A 346 10.39 12.31 8.89
CA MET A 346 9.56 12.46 7.69
C MET A 346 8.06 12.34 8.02
N LEU A 347 7.69 11.43 8.91
CA LEU A 347 6.30 11.30 9.35
C LEU A 347 5.82 12.56 10.09
N ASP A 348 6.62 13.12 10.99
CA ASP A 348 6.33 14.40 11.67
C ASP A 348 5.96 15.49 10.66
N LEU A 349 6.73 15.61 9.59
CA LEU A 349 6.51 16.63 8.55
C LEU A 349 5.23 16.39 7.73
N VAL A 350 4.86 15.13 7.52
CA VAL A 350 3.60 14.76 6.84
C VAL A 350 2.39 15.12 7.69
N VAL A 351 2.46 14.89 9.00
CA VAL A 351 1.32 15.11 9.92
C VAL A 351 1.29 16.53 10.50
N ASN A 352 2.41 17.25 10.44
CA ASN A 352 2.57 18.62 10.92
C ASN A 352 3.18 19.53 9.81
N PRO A 353 2.48 19.71 8.68
CA PRO A 353 2.95 20.53 7.58
C PRO A 353 3.00 22.02 7.97
N PRO A 354 3.62 22.89 7.14
CA PRO A 354 3.60 24.33 7.37
C PRO A 354 2.17 24.87 7.55
N LEU A 355 2.02 25.86 8.42
CA LEU A 355 0.78 26.57 8.72
C LEU A 355 0.64 27.86 7.91
N PRO A 356 -0.58 28.41 7.69
CA PRO A 356 -0.80 29.57 6.83
C PRO A 356 0.06 30.82 7.10
N ASP A 357 0.47 31.01 8.35
CA ASP A 357 1.33 32.10 8.83
C ASP A 357 2.84 31.80 8.73
N GLU A 358 3.22 30.59 8.30
CA GLU A 358 4.62 30.17 8.20
C GLU A 358 5.23 30.41 6.80
N PRO A 359 6.51 30.80 6.71
CA PRO A 359 7.18 31.18 5.45
C PRO A 359 7.09 30.14 4.33
N SER A 360 7.13 28.84 4.64
CA SER A 360 7.15 27.76 3.66
C SER A 360 5.74 27.39 3.15
N TYR A 361 4.67 27.85 3.79
CA TYR A 361 3.29 27.42 3.51
C TYR A 361 2.86 27.60 2.06
N ALA A 362 3.08 28.78 1.50
CA ALA A 362 2.67 29.07 0.13
C ALA A 362 3.35 28.13 -0.88
N SER A 363 4.64 27.86 -0.68
CA SER A 363 5.41 26.94 -1.55
C SER A 363 4.97 25.49 -1.37
N TYR A 364 4.81 25.04 -0.12
CA TYR A 364 4.32 23.71 0.22
C TYR A 364 2.93 23.44 -0.37
N LEU A 365 1.99 24.38 -0.18
CA LEU A 365 0.63 24.24 -0.69
C LEU A 365 0.60 24.19 -2.21
N LYS A 366 1.44 25.00 -2.88
CA LYS A 366 1.59 24.97 -4.34
C LYS A 366 2.09 23.62 -4.84
N GLU A 367 3.16 23.08 -4.23
CA GLU A 367 3.71 21.77 -4.58
C GLU A 367 2.69 20.65 -4.34
N ARG A 368 2.09 20.59 -3.15
CA ARG A 368 1.07 19.60 -2.79
C ARG A 368 -0.11 19.63 -3.76
N THR A 369 -0.65 20.82 -4.03
CA THR A 369 -1.82 20.99 -4.92
C THR A 369 -1.49 20.58 -6.35
N ALA A 370 -0.31 20.96 -6.85
CA ALA A 370 0.14 20.57 -8.19
C ALA A 370 0.27 19.05 -8.34
N VAL A 371 0.84 18.37 -7.33
CA VAL A 371 0.97 16.90 -7.35
C VAL A 371 -0.40 16.22 -7.34
N LEU A 372 -1.31 16.62 -6.43
CA LEU A 372 -2.65 16.03 -6.36
C LEU A 372 -3.47 16.28 -7.64
N ALA A 373 -3.40 17.49 -8.20
CA ALA A 373 -4.07 17.82 -9.45
C ALA A 373 -3.54 16.96 -10.63
N ALA A 374 -2.22 16.80 -10.72
CA ALA A 374 -1.61 15.96 -11.75
C ALA A 374 -1.99 14.48 -11.59
N LEU A 375 -2.11 13.97 -10.37
CA LEU A 375 -2.57 12.60 -10.13
C LEU A 375 -4.04 12.41 -10.54
N ALA A 376 -4.91 13.36 -10.21
CA ALA A 376 -6.32 13.34 -10.61
C ALA A 376 -6.50 13.42 -12.14
N GLU A 377 -5.74 14.28 -12.82
CA GLU A 377 -5.76 14.36 -14.28
C GLU A 377 -5.33 13.04 -14.92
N LYS A 378 -4.23 12.45 -14.43
CA LYS A 378 -3.71 11.17 -14.94
C LYS A 378 -4.64 9.99 -14.63
N SER A 379 -5.37 10.02 -13.51
CA SER A 379 -6.35 8.98 -13.20
C SER A 379 -7.51 9.00 -14.19
N HIS A 380 -8.07 10.18 -14.46
CA HIS A 380 -9.15 10.36 -15.44
C HIS A 380 -8.70 10.00 -16.85
N LEU A 381 -7.52 10.48 -17.28
CA LEU A 381 -6.95 10.16 -18.60
C LEU A 381 -6.78 8.64 -18.80
N THR A 382 -6.32 7.94 -17.76
CA THR A 382 -6.09 6.48 -17.84
C THR A 382 -7.41 5.72 -17.96
N GLU A 383 -8.40 6.09 -17.15
CA GLU A 383 -9.75 5.50 -17.20
C GLU A 383 -10.40 5.70 -18.56
N GLU A 384 -10.42 6.94 -19.06
CA GLU A 384 -11.01 7.30 -20.35
C GLU A 384 -10.37 6.49 -21.47
N MET A 385 -9.03 6.51 -21.56
CA MET A 385 -8.30 5.80 -22.61
C MET A 385 -8.57 4.30 -22.60
N PHE A 386 -8.52 3.64 -21.44
CA PHE A 386 -8.77 2.19 -21.39
C PHE A 386 -10.19 1.83 -21.81
N ASN A 387 -11.18 2.62 -21.42
CA ASN A 387 -12.58 2.38 -21.80
C ASN A 387 -12.88 2.64 -23.29
N THR A 388 -11.95 3.26 -24.04
CA THR A 388 -12.05 3.34 -25.52
C THR A 388 -11.52 2.11 -26.25
N VAL A 389 -10.82 1.19 -25.58
CA VAL A 389 -10.19 0.02 -26.20
C VAL A 389 -11.14 -1.17 -26.15
N PRO A 390 -11.57 -1.73 -27.30
CA PRO A 390 -12.39 -2.93 -27.32
C PRO A 390 -11.73 -4.08 -26.56
N GLY A 391 -12.47 -4.72 -25.66
CA GLY A 391 -11.95 -5.80 -24.82
C GLY A 391 -11.29 -5.35 -23.52
N ILE A 392 -11.18 -4.04 -23.26
CA ILE A 392 -10.72 -3.49 -21.97
C ILE A 392 -11.87 -2.74 -21.30
N THR A 393 -12.04 -2.94 -19.99
CA THR A 393 -12.96 -2.16 -19.17
C THR A 393 -12.26 -1.73 -17.89
N CYS A 394 -12.34 -0.45 -17.55
CA CYS A 394 -11.69 0.12 -16.38
C CYS A 394 -12.72 0.83 -15.51
N ASN A 395 -12.85 0.41 -14.26
CA ASN A 395 -13.65 1.11 -13.26
C ASN A 395 -13.08 2.51 -12.96
N PRO A 396 -13.92 3.41 -12.44
CA PRO A 396 -13.49 4.73 -12.03
C PRO A 396 -12.38 4.70 -10.99
N VAL A 397 -11.34 5.49 -11.23
CA VAL A 397 -10.19 5.59 -10.31
C VAL A 397 -10.50 6.67 -9.28
N GLN A 398 -11.19 6.28 -8.22
CA GLN A 398 -11.68 7.21 -7.20
C GLN A 398 -10.56 7.76 -6.30
N GLY A 399 -9.45 7.03 -6.15
CA GLY A 399 -8.32 7.39 -5.32
C GLY A 399 -7.07 6.52 -5.56
N ALA A 400 -6.17 6.52 -4.57
CA ALA A 400 -4.89 5.79 -4.60
C ALA A 400 -3.98 6.19 -5.79
N MET A 401 -3.30 5.23 -6.45
CA MET A 401 -2.33 5.52 -7.53
C MET A 401 -2.35 4.46 -8.65
N TYR A 402 -3.43 3.68 -8.72
CA TYR A 402 -3.49 2.50 -9.57
C TYR A 402 -4.80 2.40 -10.31
N THR A 403 -4.72 1.76 -11.46
CA THR A 403 -5.88 1.23 -12.18
C THR A 403 -5.79 -0.28 -12.20
N PHE A 404 -6.95 -0.93 -12.26
CA PHE A 404 -7.07 -2.38 -12.35
C PHE A 404 -8.06 -2.77 -13.45
N PRO A 405 -7.75 -2.44 -14.72
CA PRO A 405 -8.62 -2.76 -15.84
C PRO A 405 -8.79 -4.27 -16.01
N ARG A 406 -10.01 -4.66 -16.35
CA ARG A 406 -10.36 -5.98 -16.83
C ARG A 406 -10.07 -6.09 -18.31
N ILE A 407 -9.51 -7.22 -18.71
CA ILE A 407 -9.23 -7.56 -20.10
C ILE A 407 -10.01 -8.81 -20.50
N THR A 408 -10.63 -8.76 -21.68
CA THR A 408 -11.24 -9.92 -22.33
C THR A 408 -10.17 -10.58 -23.20
N LEU A 409 -9.80 -11.80 -22.84
CA LEU A 409 -8.80 -12.57 -23.59
C LEU A 409 -9.48 -13.61 -24.51
N PRO A 410 -9.02 -13.77 -25.77
CA PRO A 410 -9.52 -14.83 -26.64
C PRO A 410 -9.26 -16.23 -26.09
N GLN A 411 -10.14 -17.18 -26.40
CA GLN A 411 -10.03 -18.56 -25.89
C GLN A 411 -8.70 -19.22 -26.27
N LYS A 412 -8.14 -18.93 -27.44
CA LYS A 412 -6.83 -19.45 -27.86
C LYS A 412 -5.69 -18.91 -26.99
N ALA A 413 -5.76 -17.65 -26.56
CA ALA A 413 -4.77 -17.07 -25.64
C ALA A 413 -4.86 -17.74 -24.26
N ILE A 414 -6.07 -18.01 -23.77
CA ILE A 414 -6.30 -18.72 -22.51
C ILE A 414 -5.75 -20.15 -22.59
N ALA A 415 -6.07 -20.89 -23.66
CA ALA A 415 -5.55 -22.23 -23.89
C ALA A 415 -4.02 -22.26 -23.98
N LYS A 416 -3.42 -21.29 -24.68
CA LYS A 416 -1.97 -21.15 -24.79
C LYS A 416 -1.30 -20.93 -23.43
N ALA A 417 -1.88 -20.10 -22.57
CA ALA A 417 -1.36 -19.88 -21.22
C ALA A 417 -1.42 -21.16 -20.38
N GLN A 418 -2.52 -21.92 -20.49
CA GLN A 418 -2.68 -23.21 -19.81
C GLN A 418 -1.66 -24.25 -20.29
N GLU A 419 -1.41 -24.35 -21.60
CA GLU A 419 -0.36 -25.22 -22.17
C GLU A 419 1.04 -24.88 -21.62
N GLU A 420 1.30 -23.60 -21.36
CA GLU A 420 2.57 -23.11 -20.80
C GLU A 420 2.61 -23.14 -19.26
N GLY A 421 1.55 -23.63 -18.61
CA GLY A 421 1.47 -23.74 -17.15
C GLY A 421 1.44 -22.39 -16.44
N GLN A 422 0.96 -21.33 -17.09
CA GLN A 422 0.87 -19.98 -16.52
C GLN A 422 -0.54 -19.37 -16.61
N ALA A 423 -0.81 -18.38 -15.76
CA ALA A 423 -2.08 -17.66 -15.79
C ALA A 423 -2.24 -16.85 -17.11
N PRO A 424 -3.46 -16.73 -17.67
CA PRO A 424 -3.67 -15.99 -18.92
C PRO A 424 -3.22 -14.52 -18.87
N ASP A 425 -3.42 -13.84 -17.75
CA ASP A 425 -2.95 -12.46 -17.56
C ASP A 425 -1.42 -12.34 -17.38
N MET A 426 -0.75 -13.38 -16.85
CA MET A 426 0.71 -13.48 -16.81
C MET A 426 1.28 -13.57 -18.22
N LEU A 427 0.72 -14.44 -19.07
CA LEU A 427 1.11 -14.54 -20.49
C LEU A 427 0.95 -13.17 -21.20
N TYR A 428 -0.21 -12.52 -21.00
CA TYR A 428 -0.50 -11.20 -21.58
C TYR A 428 0.53 -10.15 -21.12
N CYS A 429 0.78 -10.03 -19.82
CA CYS A 429 1.72 -9.05 -19.27
C CYS A 429 3.17 -9.34 -19.66
N MET A 430 3.56 -10.61 -19.79
CA MET A 430 4.91 -11.00 -20.23
C MET A 430 5.14 -10.66 -21.71
N LYS A 431 4.18 -10.97 -22.59
CA LYS A 431 4.25 -10.57 -24.01
C LYS A 431 4.30 -9.05 -24.17
N LEU A 432 3.47 -8.31 -23.41
CA LEU A 432 3.52 -6.84 -23.42
C LEU A 432 4.91 -6.30 -23.02
N LEU A 433 5.53 -6.89 -22.00
CA LEU A 433 6.88 -6.51 -21.58
C LEU A 433 7.91 -6.76 -22.69
N GLU A 434 7.87 -7.94 -23.33
CA GLU A 434 8.81 -8.33 -24.37
C GLU A 434 8.67 -7.53 -25.67
N GLU A 435 7.46 -7.10 -26.01
CA GLU A 435 7.17 -6.40 -27.26
C GLU A 435 7.24 -4.87 -27.10
N GLU A 436 6.78 -4.33 -25.97
CA GLU A 436 6.62 -2.89 -25.79
C GLU A 436 7.52 -2.28 -24.71
N GLY A 437 8.19 -3.11 -23.91
CA GLY A 437 9.02 -2.67 -22.78
C GLY A 437 8.20 -2.18 -21.58
N ILE A 438 6.90 -2.49 -21.52
CA ILE A 438 6.00 -2.00 -20.46
C ILE A 438 5.86 -3.07 -19.38
N CYS A 439 6.35 -2.77 -18.18
CA CYS A 439 6.26 -3.66 -17.03
C CYS A 439 4.98 -3.37 -16.23
N LEU A 440 4.00 -4.28 -16.30
CA LEU A 440 2.77 -4.28 -15.50
C LEU A 440 2.81 -5.37 -14.42
N VAL A 441 1.77 -5.47 -13.60
CA VAL A 441 1.58 -6.62 -12.69
C VAL A 441 0.28 -7.34 -13.06
N PRO A 442 0.28 -8.65 -13.33
CA PRO A 442 -0.91 -9.38 -13.73
C PRO A 442 -1.90 -9.53 -12.57
N GLY A 443 -3.20 -9.62 -12.89
CA GLY A 443 -4.29 -9.73 -11.93
C GLY A 443 -4.19 -10.95 -11.02
N SER A 444 -3.67 -12.06 -11.54
CA SER A 444 -3.33 -13.28 -10.80
C SER A 444 -2.42 -13.02 -9.59
N GLY A 445 -1.60 -11.98 -9.63
CA GLY A 445 -0.77 -11.57 -8.50
C GLY A 445 -1.51 -10.92 -7.34
N PHE A 446 -2.74 -10.46 -7.55
CA PHE A 446 -3.60 -9.80 -6.57
C PHE A 446 -4.80 -10.67 -6.15
N GLY A 447 -5.01 -11.78 -6.85
CA GLY A 447 -6.27 -12.51 -6.84
C GLY A 447 -7.36 -11.78 -7.62
N GLN A 448 -8.26 -12.55 -8.22
CA GLN A 448 -9.42 -12.04 -8.96
C GLN A 448 -10.50 -13.12 -8.99
N LYS A 449 -11.71 -12.75 -9.43
CA LYS A 449 -12.80 -13.70 -9.63
C LYS A 449 -12.41 -14.72 -10.71
N GLU A 450 -12.81 -15.97 -10.53
CA GLU A 450 -12.55 -17.00 -11.54
C GLU A 450 -13.18 -16.62 -12.89
N GLY A 451 -12.43 -16.83 -13.97
CA GLY A 451 -12.85 -16.45 -15.32
C GLY A 451 -12.70 -14.96 -15.67
N THR A 452 -12.20 -14.13 -14.76
CA THR A 452 -11.83 -12.74 -15.06
C THR A 452 -10.31 -12.56 -15.07
N PHE A 453 -9.83 -11.60 -15.87
CA PHE A 453 -8.41 -11.33 -16.06
C PHE A 453 -8.17 -9.84 -16.01
N HIS A 454 -7.12 -9.44 -15.30
CA HIS A 454 -6.79 -8.03 -15.09
C HIS A 454 -5.29 -7.80 -15.17
N PHE A 455 -4.90 -6.53 -15.15
CA PHE A 455 -3.56 -6.12 -14.76
C PHE A 455 -3.64 -4.87 -13.90
N ARG A 456 -2.66 -4.66 -13.03
CA ARG A 456 -2.47 -3.38 -12.35
C ARG A 456 -1.48 -2.52 -13.12
N MET A 457 -1.85 -1.26 -13.32
CA MET A 457 -0.96 -0.21 -13.80
C MET A 457 -0.93 0.96 -12.81
N THR A 458 0.20 1.65 -12.69
CA THR A 458 0.25 2.91 -11.94
C THR A 458 0.01 4.13 -12.84
N ILE A 459 -0.65 5.14 -12.28
CA ILE A 459 -0.84 6.47 -12.90
C ILE A 459 0.35 7.41 -12.65
N LEU A 460 1.43 6.91 -12.05
CA LEU A 460 2.58 7.72 -11.64
C LEU A 460 3.46 8.30 -12.77
N PRO A 461 3.62 7.67 -13.96
CA PRO A 461 4.42 8.27 -15.03
C PRO A 461 4.00 9.73 -15.33
N PRO A 462 4.93 10.58 -15.80
CA PRO A 462 4.58 11.94 -16.23
C PRO A 462 3.52 11.89 -17.34
N THR A 463 2.62 12.87 -17.41
CA THR A 463 1.45 12.84 -18.30
C THR A 463 1.80 12.49 -19.76
N GLU A 464 2.84 13.09 -20.32
CA GLU A 464 3.26 12.80 -21.70
C GLU A 464 3.79 11.37 -21.87
N LYS A 465 4.53 10.85 -20.89
CA LYS A 465 4.97 9.45 -20.90
C LYS A 465 3.80 8.49 -20.69
N LEU A 466 2.83 8.87 -19.86
CA LEU A 466 1.62 8.09 -19.62
C LEU A 466 0.79 7.95 -20.90
N LYS A 467 0.60 9.02 -21.68
CA LYS A 467 -0.09 8.95 -22.99
C LYS A 467 0.58 7.93 -23.93
N VAL A 468 1.92 7.93 -23.99
CA VAL A 468 2.68 6.97 -24.80
C VAL A 468 2.50 5.54 -24.29
N VAL A 469 2.53 5.32 -22.97
CA VAL A 469 2.28 4.01 -22.35
C VAL A 469 0.88 3.51 -22.69
N LEU A 470 -0.15 4.34 -22.53
CA LEU A 470 -1.54 3.99 -22.83
C LEU A 470 -1.73 3.63 -24.31
N GLN A 471 -1.12 4.40 -25.22
CA GLN A 471 -1.16 4.12 -26.65
C GLN A 471 -0.48 2.79 -27.00
N LYS A 472 0.71 2.52 -26.44
CA LYS A 472 1.42 1.24 -26.63
C LYS A 472 0.61 0.05 -26.10
N ILE A 473 -0.03 0.18 -24.93
CA ILE A 473 -0.90 -0.88 -24.38
C ILE A 473 -2.09 -1.13 -25.30
N ARG A 474 -2.73 -0.06 -25.80
CA ARG A 474 -3.84 -0.17 -26.77
C ARG A 474 -3.40 -0.92 -28.03
N ASP A 475 -2.31 -0.49 -28.65
CA ASP A 475 -1.84 -1.06 -29.92
C ASP A 475 -1.42 -2.52 -29.74
N PHE A 476 -0.73 -2.84 -28.63
CA PHE A 476 -0.43 -4.22 -28.25
C PHE A 476 -1.69 -5.05 -28.05
N HIS A 477 -2.69 -4.55 -27.30
CA HIS A 477 -3.91 -5.28 -27.01
C HIS A 477 -4.67 -5.66 -28.30
N LEU A 478 -4.80 -4.73 -29.24
CA LEU A 478 -5.45 -4.97 -30.52
C LEU A 478 -4.71 -6.03 -31.36
N ARG A 479 -3.38 -5.98 -31.40
CA ARG A 479 -2.57 -7.00 -32.10
C ARG A 479 -2.65 -8.36 -31.42
N PHE A 480 -2.52 -8.40 -30.10
CA PHE A 480 -2.59 -9.62 -29.30
C PHE A 480 -3.94 -10.32 -29.49
N THR A 481 -5.04 -9.57 -29.37
CA THR A 481 -6.38 -10.14 -29.56
C THR A 481 -6.58 -10.66 -30.98
N GLN A 482 -6.04 -9.96 -32.00
CA GLN A 482 -6.08 -10.43 -33.39
C GLN A 482 -5.24 -11.69 -33.63
N GLU A 483 -4.04 -11.79 -33.03
CA GLU A 483 -3.16 -12.98 -33.09
C GLU A 483 -3.87 -14.23 -32.54
N PHE A 484 -4.64 -14.07 -31.47
CA PHE A 484 -5.34 -15.16 -30.77
C PHE A 484 -6.83 -15.29 -31.10
N SER A 485 -7.36 -14.52 -32.07
CA SER A 485 -8.75 -14.61 -32.52
C SER A 485 -9.05 -15.92 -33.25
#